data_AF-A0A1A8ERM0-F1
#
_entry.id   AF-A0A1A8ERM0-F1
#
_cell.length_a   1.000
_cell.length_b   1.000
_cell.length_c   1.000
_cell.angle_alpha   90.00
_cell.angle_beta   90.00
_cell.angle_gamma   90.00
#
_symmetry.space_group_name_H-M   'P 1'
#
loop_
_entity.id
_entity.type
_entity.pdbx_description
1 polymer ?
#
loop_
_entity_poly.entity_id
_entity_poly.type
_entity_poly.pdbx_seq_one_letter_code
_entity_poly.pdbx_strand_id
1 'polypeptide(L)'
;MAAEDLPSEFDVVILGTGLTESVVAAACSRVGQRVLHLDRRSFYAANWASFTFNGLLTWVQEHNNESQPEMVNDFSDLLENGEELMHLSKSDSTSITNLQAFCYTSEEEEDEAQCNDALNTTVGKEKSADEEALKESADSAVCAESQDEEHVAPEDLQSCLGQSEEPEEDQTHPSVASFQSEPTRKKISFAQLVKEGRRFNIDLVSKLMFSRGSLVELLIKSNVSRYAEFKNVTRILTYHHGNVEQVPCSRADVFASRQLSVVEKRKLMRFLTSCMEETEEQQAYYSRPYLEFLNDQHLGDNLQHFLLHSIAMVSPDTPTEEGLASTRHFLRCLGRYGNTPFLFPVYGLGEIPQCFCRMCAVFGGVYCLRHSVQCLIVDKDTNRCKAVVDSRGQRINCSHFLMEDGYLDGDRKKMDTPLRFLSRAVLITDSSVLPGESDQQVSMVTVPSIDGSPTVRMVELCSSTMTCIPGTYLVHLTCQSVGSSHDDLSPVVSRMFQTTKPDNQDQRPSVLWCLYFNMADGTALEVEGHDLPSNVYVCSGPDGNLGFERTIKLAELIFQKMLPEEEFCPPAPNPEDIIYDGEPPSSTGGEEKQEEPADQEEQQEPEPLN
;
A
#
# COMPACT_ATOMS: atom_id res chain seq x y z
N MET A 1 -7.36 16.17 -23.32
CA MET A 1 -8.61 16.75 -23.86
C MET A 1 -8.66 18.19 -23.38
N ALA A 2 -8.75 19.12 -24.32
CA ALA A 2 -8.73 20.55 -24.07
C ALA A 2 -10.07 21.03 -23.50
N ALA A 3 -10.01 21.96 -22.55
CA ALA A 3 -11.04 22.93 -22.15
C ALA A 3 -12.50 22.60 -22.54
N GLU A 4 -13.14 21.68 -21.81
CA GLU A 4 -14.58 21.77 -21.59
C GLU A 4 -14.78 22.61 -20.33
N ASP A 5 -15.66 23.60 -20.40
CA ASP A 5 -16.06 24.38 -19.22
C ASP A 5 -16.70 23.41 -18.20
N LEU A 6 -16.30 23.50 -16.94
CA LEU A 6 -16.85 22.65 -15.89
C LEU A 6 -18.36 22.93 -15.74
N PRO A 7 -19.21 21.89 -15.59
CA PRO A 7 -20.59 22.09 -15.19
C PRO A 7 -20.69 22.95 -13.94
N SER A 8 -21.70 23.82 -13.88
CA SER A 8 -21.90 24.72 -12.72
C SER A 8 -22.70 24.08 -11.59
N GLU A 9 -23.10 22.80 -11.73
CA GLU A 9 -23.89 22.08 -10.74
C GLU A 9 -23.42 20.63 -10.61
N PHE A 10 -23.17 20.22 -9.37
CA PHE A 10 -22.87 18.85 -8.97
C PHE A 10 -23.68 18.49 -7.74
N ASP A 11 -23.82 17.20 -7.43
CA ASP A 11 -24.47 16.78 -6.19
C ASP A 11 -23.45 16.74 -5.05
N VAL A 12 -22.23 16.28 -5.36
CA VAL A 12 -21.12 16.19 -4.41
C VAL A 12 -19.85 16.78 -5.02
N VAL A 13 -19.20 17.70 -4.30
CA VAL A 13 -17.85 18.20 -4.62
C VAL A 13 -16.87 17.68 -3.58
N ILE A 14 -15.75 17.11 -4.04
CA ILE A 14 -14.74 16.47 -3.20
C ILE A 14 -13.37 17.08 -3.51
N LEU A 15 -12.65 17.48 -2.47
CA LEU A 15 -11.35 18.14 -2.55
C LEU A 15 -10.25 17.31 -1.86
N GLY A 16 -9.29 16.85 -2.65
CA GLY A 16 -8.23 15.92 -2.24
C GLY A 16 -8.52 14.51 -2.72
N THR A 17 -7.54 13.87 -3.35
CA THR A 17 -7.69 12.52 -3.95
C THR A 17 -7.09 11.41 -3.09
N GLY A 18 -7.03 11.60 -1.77
CA GLY A 18 -6.58 10.57 -0.83
C GLY A 18 -7.49 9.33 -0.83
N LEU A 19 -7.14 8.33 -0.02
CA LEU A 19 -7.86 7.06 -0.02
C LEU A 19 -9.32 7.22 0.44
N THR A 20 -9.57 7.94 1.54
CA THR A 20 -10.91 8.12 2.09
C THR A 20 -11.81 8.84 1.08
N GLU A 21 -11.30 9.93 0.52
CA GLU A 21 -11.95 10.80 -0.43
C GLU A 21 -12.29 10.04 -1.71
N SER A 22 -11.34 9.26 -2.23
CA SER A 22 -11.55 8.43 -3.41
C SER A 22 -12.59 7.34 -3.21
N VAL A 23 -12.62 6.71 -2.03
CA VAL A 23 -13.65 5.71 -1.69
C VAL A 23 -15.03 6.36 -1.58
N VAL A 24 -15.17 7.53 -0.93
CA VAL A 24 -16.44 8.26 -0.87
C VAL A 24 -16.88 8.70 -2.27
N ALA A 25 -15.96 9.23 -3.08
CA ALA A 25 -16.24 9.64 -4.46
C ALA A 25 -16.77 8.47 -5.30
N ALA A 26 -16.14 7.29 -5.17
CA ALA A 26 -16.58 6.07 -5.83
C ALA A 26 -17.96 5.63 -5.35
N ALA A 27 -18.21 5.64 -4.02
CA ALA A 27 -19.49 5.26 -3.44
C ALA A 27 -20.62 6.19 -3.92
N CYS A 28 -20.43 7.51 -3.85
CA CYS A 28 -21.41 8.52 -4.30
C CYS A 28 -21.72 8.37 -5.80
N SER A 29 -20.70 8.28 -6.63
CA SER A 29 -20.91 8.14 -8.08
C SER A 29 -21.58 6.80 -8.43
N ARG A 30 -21.26 5.72 -7.70
CA ARG A 30 -21.85 4.39 -7.90
C ARG A 30 -23.36 4.36 -7.68
N VAL A 31 -23.87 5.16 -6.76
CA VAL A 31 -25.32 5.30 -6.49
C VAL A 31 -25.96 6.43 -7.31
N GLY A 32 -25.27 6.94 -8.33
CA GLY A 32 -25.82 7.85 -9.33
C GLY A 32 -25.66 9.35 -9.03
N GLN A 33 -24.91 9.74 -8.00
CA GLN A 33 -24.63 11.15 -7.74
C GLN A 33 -23.66 11.73 -8.78
N ARG A 34 -23.88 12.99 -9.17
CA ARG A 34 -22.92 13.76 -9.98
C ARG A 34 -21.78 14.24 -9.08
N VAL A 35 -20.61 13.63 -9.23
CA VAL A 35 -19.43 13.92 -8.40
C VAL A 35 -18.44 14.78 -9.18
N LEU A 36 -17.95 15.86 -8.56
CA LEU A 36 -16.77 16.60 -8.98
C LEU A 36 -15.64 16.34 -7.99
N HIS A 37 -14.55 15.74 -8.45
CA HIS A 37 -13.42 15.36 -7.61
C HIS A 37 -12.15 16.12 -8.05
N LEU A 38 -11.68 16.99 -7.17
CA LEU A 38 -10.62 17.97 -7.42
C LEU A 38 -9.38 17.67 -6.57
N ASP A 39 -8.21 17.99 -7.09
CA ASP A 39 -6.98 18.06 -6.30
C ASP A 39 -6.12 19.24 -6.74
N ARG A 40 -5.55 19.99 -5.78
CA ARG A 40 -4.60 21.06 -6.07
C ARG A 40 -3.28 20.51 -6.63
N ARG A 41 -2.94 19.26 -6.30
CA ARG A 41 -1.71 18.60 -6.71
C ARG A 41 -1.78 18.17 -8.17
N SER A 42 -0.62 17.94 -8.77
CA SER A 42 -0.48 17.47 -10.16
C SER A 42 -0.60 15.96 -10.32
N PHE A 43 -0.80 15.23 -9.21
CA PHE A 43 -0.86 13.78 -9.10
C PHE A 43 -2.00 13.36 -8.14
N TYR A 44 -2.43 12.11 -8.23
CA TYR A 44 -3.49 11.53 -7.39
C TYR A 44 -3.00 11.16 -5.98
N ALA A 45 -3.91 10.69 -5.13
CA ALA A 45 -3.62 10.04 -3.85
C ALA A 45 -3.16 10.96 -2.70
N ALA A 46 -2.94 12.26 -2.94
CA ALA A 46 -2.49 13.19 -1.89
C ALA A 46 -1.34 12.60 -1.05
N ASN A 47 -1.48 12.52 0.29
CA ASN A 47 -0.45 11.94 1.17
C ASN A 47 -0.34 10.41 1.10
N TRP A 48 -1.22 9.74 0.36
CA TRP A 48 -1.15 8.32 0.02
C TRP A 48 -0.38 8.03 -1.28
N ALA A 49 0.15 9.06 -1.94
CA ALA A 49 0.80 8.92 -3.24
C ALA A 49 2.09 8.10 -3.20
N SER A 50 2.38 7.51 -4.36
CA SER A 50 3.65 6.87 -4.70
C SER A 50 4.37 7.70 -5.74
N PHE A 51 5.69 7.77 -5.67
CA PHE A 51 6.49 8.56 -6.61
C PHE A 51 7.55 7.72 -7.32
N THR A 52 7.81 8.04 -8.57
CA THR A 52 9.08 7.66 -9.20
C THR A 52 10.24 8.31 -8.45
N PHE A 53 11.46 7.77 -8.57
CA PHE A 53 12.60 8.33 -7.84
C PHE A 53 12.83 9.81 -8.18
N ASN A 54 12.81 10.17 -9.46
CA ASN A 54 12.97 11.56 -9.92
C ASN A 54 11.79 12.45 -9.47
N GLY A 55 10.57 11.90 -9.49
CA GLY A 55 9.38 12.58 -8.99
C GLY A 55 9.49 12.88 -7.49
N LEU A 56 10.00 11.93 -6.70
CA LEU A 56 10.24 12.10 -5.27
C LEU A 56 11.30 13.18 -5.00
N LEU A 57 12.40 13.18 -5.75
CA LEU A 57 13.42 14.23 -5.64
C LEU A 57 12.85 15.63 -5.93
N THR A 58 11.99 15.74 -6.96
CA THR A 58 11.30 17.00 -7.29
C THR A 58 10.36 17.42 -6.16
N TRP A 59 9.55 16.48 -5.67
CA TRP A 59 8.62 16.70 -4.55
C TRP A 59 9.35 17.16 -3.27
N VAL A 60 10.51 16.56 -2.96
CA VAL A 60 11.40 16.97 -1.87
C VAL A 60 11.90 18.41 -2.06
N GLN A 61 12.32 18.78 -3.27
CA GLN A 61 12.79 20.13 -3.57
C GLN A 61 11.67 21.16 -3.44
N GLU A 62 10.47 20.85 -3.93
CA GLU A 62 9.29 21.72 -3.81
C GLU A 62 8.89 21.96 -2.36
N HIS A 63 9.00 20.97 -1.47
CA HIS A 63 8.70 21.13 -0.03
C HIS A 63 9.73 21.99 0.71
N ASN A 64 10.99 21.98 0.25
CA ASN A 64 12.05 22.81 0.85
C ASN A 64 12.01 24.27 0.38
N ASN A 65 11.34 24.55 -0.75
CA ASN A 65 11.18 25.89 -1.28
C ASN A 65 9.87 26.49 -0.74
N GLU A 66 9.95 27.41 0.22
CA GLU A 66 8.79 28.12 0.77
C GLU A 66 7.92 28.73 -0.34
N SER A 67 6.62 28.44 -0.33
CA SER A 67 5.66 29.04 -1.26
C SER A 67 5.45 30.52 -0.91
N GLN A 68 5.52 31.40 -1.91
CA GLN A 68 5.22 32.82 -1.71
C GLN A 68 3.73 32.99 -1.32
N PRO A 69 3.41 33.97 -0.44
CA PRO A 69 2.03 34.28 -0.11
C PRO A 69 1.29 34.80 -1.36
N GLU A 70 0.39 33.98 -1.90
CA GLU A 70 -0.49 34.41 -2.98
C GLU A 70 -1.55 35.39 -2.46
N MET A 71 -1.82 36.45 -3.23
CA MET A 71 -2.86 37.42 -2.89
C MET A 71 -4.22 36.73 -2.70
N VAL A 72 -4.96 37.17 -1.67
CA VAL A 72 -6.36 36.77 -1.47
C VAL A 72 -7.17 37.48 -2.55
N ASN A 73 -7.76 36.72 -3.46
CA ASN A 73 -8.67 37.26 -4.46
C ASN A 73 -10.01 37.58 -3.77
N ASP A 74 -10.56 38.75 -4.09
CA ASP A 74 -11.90 39.13 -3.61
C ASP A 74 -12.95 38.48 -4.51
N PHE A 75 -13.81 37.65 -3.91
CA PHE A 75 -14.92 36.96 -4.59
C PHE A 75 -16.27 37.48 -4.14
N SER A 76 -16.32 38.65 -3.49
CA SER A 76 -17.57 39.25 -2.98
C SER A 76 -18.62 39.46 -4.07
N ASP A 77 -18.21 39.65 -5.32
CA ASP A 77 -19.09 39.82 -6.48
C ASP A 77 -19.89 38.56 -6.84
N LEU A 78 -19.48 37.37 -6.35
CA LEU A 78 -20.16 36.09 -6.60
C LEU A 78 -21.23 35.76 -5.54
N LEU A 79 -21.34 36.58 -4.49
CA LEU A 79 -22.27 36.36 -3.39
C LEU A 79 -23.68 36.85 -3.74
N GLU A 80 -24.67 36.04 -3.36
CA GLU A 80 -26.07 36.41 -3.36
C GLU A 80 -26.52 36.91 -1.98
N ASN A 81 -27.71 37.50 -1.89
CA ASN A 81 -28.25 38.01 -0.62
C ASN A 81 -28.38 36.89 0.43
N GLY A 82 -27.76 37.08 1.59
CA GLY A 82 -27.78 36.09 2.69
C GLY A 82 -26.62 35.10 2.67
N GLU A 83 -25.68 35.23 1.74
CA GLU A 83 -24.50 34.37 1.65
C GLU A 83 -23.25 34.99 2.31
N GLU A 84 -22.29 34.13 2.65
CA GLU A 84 -20.94 34.50 3.08
C GLU A 84 -19.88 33.55 2.51
N LEU A 85 -18.63 34.03 2.49
CA LEU A 85 -17.48 33.25 2.06
C LEU A 85 -16.79 32.59 3.26
N MET A 86 -16.46 31.32 3.08
CA MET A 86 -15.56 30.57 3.95
C MET A 86 -14.32 30.18 3.13
N HIS A 87 -13.18 30.84 3.40
CA HIS A 87 -11.92 30.55 2.70
C HIS A 87 -11.31 29.22 3.12
N LEU A 88 -10.67 28.55 2.16
CA LEU A 88 -9.91 27.31 2.35
C LEU A 88 -8.41 27.60 2.38
N SER A 89 -7.65 26.67 2.98
CA SER A 89 -6.19 26.72 2.98
C SER A 89 -5.64 26.53 1.57
N LYS A 90 -4.76 27.45 1.17
CA LYS A 90 -4.03 27.36 -0.10
C LYS A 90 -2.79 26.48 -0.02
N SER A 91 -2.27 26.23 1.18
CA SER A 91 -1.03 25.46 1.38
C SER A 91 -1.29 24.14 2.09
N ASP A 92 -0.49 23.14 1.75
CA ASP A 92 -0.45 21.83 2.43
C ASP A 92 0.71 21.73 3.42
N SER A 93 1.35 22.87 3.75
CA SER A 93 2.67 22.92 4.39
C SER A 93 2.72 22.30 5.80
N THR A 94 1.58 21.99 6.41
CA THR A 94 1.52 21.42 7.76
C THR A 94 1.51 19.90 7.80
N SER A 95 1.26 19.21 6.67
CA SER A 95 1.06 17.76 6.69
C SER A 95 2.37 16.96 6.66
N ILE A 96 3.46 17.54 6.13
CA ILE A 96 4.79 16.92 6.05
C ILE A 96 5.84 17.90 6.61
N THR A 97 6.71 17.42 7.52
CA THR A 97 7.77 18.23 8.15
C THR A 97 9.07 17.44 8.32
N ASN A 98 10.15 18.13 8.72
CA ASN A 98 11.46 17.54 9.03
C ASN A 98 12.04 16.66 7.91
N LEU A 99 11.87 17.11 6.67
CA LEU A 99 12.27 16.35 5.49
C LEU A 99 13.79 16.38 5.30
N GLN A 100 14.43 15.21 5.27
CA GLN A 100 15.90 15.07 5.16
C GLN A 100 16.26 13.89 4.26
N ALA A 101 17.04 14.14 3.21
CA ALA A 101 17.51 13.10 2.27
C ALA A 101 19.04 12.92 2.35
N PHE A 102 19.48 11.67 2.30
CA PHE A 102 20.89 11.26 2.37
C PHE A 102 21.23 10.32 1.22
N CYS A 103 22.34 10.56 0.53
CA CYS A 103 22.88 9.69 -0.51
C CYS A 103 24.19 9.07 -0.01
N TYR A 104 24.31 7.75 -0.12
CA TYR A 104 25.48 6.99 0.36
C TYR A 104 26.22 6.25 -0.76
N THR A 105 25.73 6.32 -2.00
CA THR A 105 26.45 5.79 -3.17
C THR A 105 27.65 6.67 -3.53
N SER A 106 28.67 6.10 -4.20
CA SER A 106 29.79 6.91 -4.72
C SER A 106 29.31 7.81 -5.87
N GLU A 107 29.56 9.10 -5.74
CA GLU A 107 29.60 10.03 -6.87
C GLU A 107 30.83 9.64 -7.70
N GLU A 108 30.66 8.80 -8.72
CA GLU A 108 31.65 8.73 -9.77
C GLU A 108 31.49 10.02 -10.58
N GLU A 109 32.48 10.90 -10.51
CA GLU A 109 32.62 12.05 -11.41
C GLU A 109 32.68 11.49 -12.84
N GLU A 110 31.54 11.41 -13.52
CA GLU A 110 31.56 11.32 -14.97
C GLU A 110 32.19 12.62 -15.47
N ASP A 111 33.31 12.50 -16.21
CA ASP A 111 34.06 13.60 -16.81
C ASP A 111 33.12 14.75 -17.21
N GLU A 112 33.31 15.92 -16.58
CA GLU A 112 32.59 17.17 -16.82
C GLU A 112 32.73 17.63 -18.28
N ALA A 113 31.99 17.00 -19.20
CA ALA A 113 31.93 17.40 -20.59
C ALA A 113 30.65 16.93 -21.28
N GLN A 114 29.51 16.81 -20.58
CA GLN A 114 28.20 16.72 -21.26
C GLN A 114 26.94 16.99 -20.42
N CYS A 115 27.04 17.54 -19.20
CA CYS A 115 25.85 17.90 -18.38
C CYS A 115 25.62 19.41 -18.17
N ASN A 116 26.41 20.30 -18.80
CA ASN A 116 26.25 21.74 -18.64
C ASN A 116 25.39 22.44 -19.71
N ASP A 117 24.72 21.71 -20.59
CA ASP A 117 23.88 22.31 -21.66
C ASP A 117 22.37 22.08 -21.48
N ALA A 118 21.94 21.44 -20.38
CA ALA A 118 20.51 21.23 -20.10
C ALA A 118 19.90 22.28 -19.14
N LEU A 119 20.70 23.25 -18.67
CA LEU A 119 20.31 24.20 -17.62
C LEU A 119 20.35 25.68 -18.02
N ASN A 120 20.56 26.04 -19.29
CA ASN A 120 20.42 27.43 -19.74
C ASN A 120 19.89 27.55 -21.17
N THR A 121 18.97 28.51 -21.37
CA THR A 121 18.20 28.91 -22.58
C THR A 121 16.85 28.20 -22.77
N THR A 122 15.68 28.86 -22.85
CA THR A 122 15.37 30.28 -23.15
C THR A 122 13.92 30.63 -22.76
N VAL A 123 13.74 31.80 -22.14
CA VAL A 123 12.49 32.57 -22.16
C VAL A 123 12.54 33.54 -23.35
N GLY A 124 11.64 33.34 -24.31
CA GLY A 124 10.92 34.35 -25.11
C GLY A 124 11.66 35.21 -26.15
N LYS A 125 11.33 34.99 -27.44
CA LYS A 125 10.77 36.04 -28.34
C LYS A 125 10.29 35.47 -29.68
N GLU A 126 9.09 35.91 -30.07
CA GLU A 126 8.42 35.73 -31.36
C GLU A 126 9.22 36.32 -32.54
N LYS A 127 9.21 35.66 -33.71
CA LYS A 127 8.46 36.09 -34.92
C LYS A 127 8.75 35.26 -36.19
N SER A 128 7.65 35.04 -36.92
CA SER A 128 7.42 34.98 -38.39
C SER A 128 7.87 33.77 -39.22
N ALA A 129 6.84 33.12 -39.80
CA ALA A 129 6.66 32.68 -41.21
C ALA A 129 7.61 31.60 -41.76
N ASP A 130 7.22 30.64 -42.59
CA ASP A 130 5.95 30.20 -43.19
C ASP A 130 6.22 28.83 -43.85
N GLU A 131 5.16 28.04 -43.97
CA GLU A 131 4.81 27.10 -45.06
C GLU A 131 5.64 25.86 -45.46
N GLU A 132 4.83 24.81 -45.73
CA GLU A 132 5.02 23.57 -46.52
C GLU A 132 5.77 22.39 -45.91
N ALA A 133 5.32 21.12 -46.00
CA ALA A 133 4.06 20.50 -46.40
C ALA A 133 4.14 18.98 -46.05
N LEU A 134 3.02 18.45 -45.56
CA LEU A 134 2.42 17.13 -45.80
C LEU A 134 3.31 15.95 -46.27
N LYS A 135 3.24 14.83 -45.52
CA LYS A 135 2.54 13.63 -46.01
C LYS A 135 2.25 12.60 -44.90
N GLU A 136 0.97 12.28 -44.81
CA GLU A 136 0.39 11.11 -44.15
C GLU A 136 0.89 9.80 -44.77
N SER A 137 0.90 8.73 -43.96
CA SER A 137 0.12 7.54 -44.28
C SER A 137 -0.07 6.70 -43.01
N ALA A 138 -1.34 6.57 -42.61
CA ALA A 138 -1.82 5.46 -41.82
C ALA A 138 -1.71 4.15 -42.62
N ASP A 139 -1.51 3.03 -41.95
CA ASP A 139 -2.39 1.90 -42.20
C ASP A 139 -2.41 0.90 -41.04
N SER A 140 -3.61 0.40 -40.81
CA SER A 140 -4.00 -0.55 -39.79
C SER A 140 -3.86 -1.99 -40.30
N ALA A 141 -3.78 -2.91 -39.33
CA ALA A 141 -4.59 -4.13 -39.27
C ALA A 141 -3.92 -5.51 -39.50
N VAL A 142 -4.37 -6.40 -38.60
CA VAL A 142 -4.65 -7.85 -38.72
C VAL A 142 -3.55 -8.86 -38.37
N CYS A 143 -3.86 -9.62 -37.31
CA CYS A 143 -3.30 -10.91 -36.91
C CYS A 143 -3.77 -12.05 -37.82
N ALA A 144 -2.90 -13.03 -38.12
CA ALA A 144 -3.32 -14.42 -38.36
C ALA A 144 -2.15 -15.40 -38.15
N GLU A 145 -2.41 -16.31 -37.20
CA GLU A 145 -2.05 -17.72 -37.05
C GLU A 145 -1.10 -18.42 -38.05
N SER A 146 -0.25 -19.30 -37.49
CA SER A 146 0.02 -20.62 -38.09
C SER A 146 0.21 -21.67 -36.99
N GLN A 147 -0.68 -22.67 -37.02
CA GLN A 147 -0.53 -23.98 -36.42
C GLN A 147 0.31 -24.86 -37.36
N ASP A 148 1.08 -25.78 -36.81
CA ASP A 148 1.20 -27.15 -37.34
C ASP A 148 1.71 -28.06 -36.23
N GLU A 149 0.89 -29.06 -35.90
CA GLU A 149 1.20 -30.21 -35.07
C GLU A 149 1.96 -31.27 -35.89
N GLU A 150 2.80 -32.08 -35.27
CA GLU A 150 2.62 -33.55 -35.31
C GLU A 150 3.41 -34.25 -34.20
N HIS A 151 2.68 -35.10 -33.48
CA HIS A 151 3.09 -36.06 -32.46
C HIS A 151 3.93 -37.22 -33.01
N VAL A 152 4.84 -37.81 -32.21
CA VAL A 152 4.87 -39.25 -31.84
C VAL A 152 5.67 -39.41 -30.53
N ALA A 153 5.12 -40.15 -29.57
CA ALA A 153 5.69 -40.47 -28.25
C ALA A 153 6.19 -41.95 -28.18
N PRO A 154 6.48 -42.55 -27.00
CA PRO A 154 7.82 -42.91 -26.54
C PRO A 154 8.02 -44.43 -26.34
N GLU A 155 9.22 -44.91 -25.95
CA GLU A 155 9.35 -46.07 -25.02
C GLU A 155 10.81 -46.38 -24.57
N ASP A 156 10.87 -46.82 -23.31
CA ASP A 156 11.76 -47.80 -22.66
C ASP A 156 13.12 -47.47 -21.97
N LEU A 157 13.03 -47.53 -20.64
CA LEU A 157 14.06 -47.99 -19.68
C LEU A 157 14.29 -49.51 -19.84
N GLN A 158 15.55 -49.99 -19.84
CA GLN A 158 16.05 -50.92 -18.80
C GLN A 158 17.55 -51.29 -18.96
N SER A 159 18.28 -51.26 -17.83
CA SER A 159 19.35 -52.18 -17.39
C SER A 159 20.64 -52.44 -18.22
N CYS A 160 21.81 -52.38 -17.56
CA CYS A 160 22.65 -53.56 -17.23
C CYS A 160 23.88 -53.16 -16.38
N LEU A 161 24.10 -53.88 -15.27
CA LEU A 161 25.31 -53.89 -14.45
C LEU A 161 26.28 -54.96 -14.96
N GLY A 162 27.61 -54.75 -14.87
CA GLY A 162 28.57 -55.86 -14.86
C GLY A 162 30.03 -55.57 -15.24
N GLN A 163 30.85 -55.33 -14.19
CA GLN A 163 32.21 -55.89 -13.94
C GLN A 163 33.44 -55.49 -14.79
N SER A 164 34.27 -54.64 -14.16
CA SER A 164 35.70 -54.77 -13.82
C SER A 164 36.72 -55.40 -14.80
N GLU A 165 37.78 -54.63 -15.11
CA GLU A 165 39.19 -55.06 -15.15
C GLU A 165 40.13 -53.82 -15.13
N GLU A 166 41.14 -53.83 -14.24
CA GLU A 166 42.31 -52.91 -14.23
C GLU A 166 43.48 -53.58 -15.02
N PRO A 167 44.44 -52.84 -15.63
CA PRO A 167 45.61 -52.32 -14.88
C PRO A 167 46.27 -51.00 -15.37
N GLU A 168 47.15 -50.50 -14.49
CA GLU A 168 48.10 -49.37 -14.51
C GLU A 168 48.72 -48.92 -15.86
N GLU A 169 48.86 -47.61 -16.06
CA GLU A 169 50.17 -46.90 -16.11
C GLU A 169 50.03 -45.39 -16.43
N ASP A 170 50.58 -44.58 -15.52
CA ASP A 170 51.30 -43.30 -15.66
C ASP A 170 51.00 -42.36 -16.86
N GLN A 171 50.39 -41.19 -16.56
CA GLN A 171 50.76 -39.92 -17.20
C GLN A 171 50.20 -38.69 -16.45
N THR A 172 51.13 -37.87 -16.01
CA THR A 172 50.98 -36.53 -15.42
C THR A 172 50.09 -35.59 -16.23
N HIS A 173 49.03 -35.04 -15.62
CA HIS A 173 48.32 -33.85 -16.10
C HIS A 173 48.20 -32.79 -14.99
N PRO A 174 48.36 -31.49 -15.31
CA PRO A 174 48.34 -30.42 -14.31
C PRO A 174 46.91 -30.12 -13.87
N SER A 175 46.75 -29.86 -12.56
CA SER A 175 45.49 -29.44 -11.96
C SER A 175 45.00 -28.13 -12.55
N VAL A 176 43.92 -28.16 -13.32
CA VAL A 176 43.11 -26.97 -13.62
C VAL A 176 42.23 -26.75 -12.40
N ALA A 177 42.68 -25.87 -11.49
CA ALA A 177 41.83 -25.32 -10.46
C ALA A 177 40.70 -24.53 -11.15
N SER A 178 39.47 -24.99 -11.01
CA SER A 178 38.28 -24.26 -11.41
C SER A 178 38.13 -23.04 -10.49
N PHE A 179 38.64 -21.89 -10.93
CA PHE A 179 38.23 -20.60 -10.40
C PHE A 179 36.77 -20.36 -10.81
N GLN A 180 35.83 -20.77 -9.96
CA GLN A 180 34.50 -20.18 -9.97
C GLN A 180 34.66 -18.80 -9.34
N SER A 181 34.79 -17.77 -10.16
CA SER A 181 34.67 -16.39 -9.71
C SER A 181 33.24 -16.18 -9.20
N GLU A 182 33.09 -15.86 -7.92
CA GLU A 182 31.85 -15.31 -7.38
C GLU A 182 31.42 -14.12 -8.24
N PRO A 183 30.12 -13.97 -8.58
CA PRO A 183 29.67 -12.82 -9.34
C PRO A 183 29.86 -11.57 -8.48
N THR A 184 30.86 -10.76 -8.81
CA THR A 184 31.04 -9.43 -8.22
C THR A 184 29.76 -8.64 -8.45
N ARG A 185 28.96 -8.43 -7.39
CA ARG A 185 27.78 -7.57 -7.43
C ARG A 185 28.19 -6.22 -7.98
N LYS A 186 27.59 -5.82 -9.11
CA LYS A 186 27.82 -4.49 -9.68
C LYS A 186 27.38 -3.46 -8.64
N LYS A 187 28.30 -2.57 -8.25
CA LYS A 187 28.01 -1.49 -7.32
C LYS A 187 27.02 -0.52 -7.98
N ILE A 188 25.90 -0.25 -7.31
CA ILE A 188 24.85 0.64 -7.82
C ILE A 188 25.22 2.08 -7.47
N SER A 189 25.29 2.96 -8.47
CA SER A 189 25.59 4.39 -8.32
C SER A 189 24.32 5.23 -8.24
N PHE A 190 24.43 6.47 -7.73
CA PHE A 190 23.32 7.43 -7.75
C PHE A 190 22.82 7.71 -9.17
N ALA A 191 23.73 7.86 -10.13
CA ALA A 191 23.40 8.08 -11.54
C ALA A 191 22.54 6.93 -12.09
N GLN A 192 22.81 5.69 -11.69
CA GLN A 192 21.99 4.55 -12.05
C GLN A 192 20.59 4.62 -11.44
N LEU A 193 20.47 5.02 -10.16
CA LEU A 193 19.16 5.21 -9.50
C LEU A 193 18.32 6.27 -10.22
N VAL A 194 18.94 7.39 -10.62
CA VAL A 194 18.28 8.47 -11.38
C VAL A 194 17.88 8.00 -12.78
N LYS A 195 18.77 7.27 -13.47
CA LYS A 195 18.52 6.75 -14.83
C LYS A 195 17.36 5.76 -14.86
N GLU A 196 17.30 4.85 -13.90
CA GLU A 196 16.23 3.86 -13.78
C GLU A 196 15.05 4.35 -12.93
N GLY A 197 15.00 5.64 -12.59
CA GLY A 197 14.10 6.18 -11.57
C GLY A 197 12.60 5.96 -11.81
N ARG A 198 12.19 5.74 -13.07
CA ARG A 198 10.80 5.40 -13.45
C ARG A 198 10.34 4.02 -12.98
N ARG A 199 11.28 3.12 -12.65
CA ARG A 199 10.99 1.77 -12.14
C ARG A 199 10.77 1.75 -10.64
N PHE A 200 10.95 2.88 -9.98
CA PHE A 200 10.60 3.05 -8.58
C PHE A 200 9.16 3.53 -8.47
N ASN A 201 8.46 3.02 -7.47
CA ASN A 201 7.17 3.55 -7.01
C ASN A 201 7.24 3.61 -5.49
N ILE A 202 7.63 4.77 -4.98
CA ILE A 202 8.01 4.99 -3.59
C ILE A 202 6.82 5.58 -2.83
N ASP A 203 6.23 4.77 -1.98
CA ASP A 203 5.08 5.16 -1.17
C ASP A 203 5.46 6.13 -0.04
N LEU A 204 4.70 7.22 0.11
CA LEU A 204 4.78 8.06 1.31
C LEU A 204 4.28 7.30 2.55
N VAL A 205 3.23 6.50 2.39
CA VAL A 205 2.63 5.67 3.45
C VAL A 205 3.26 4.28 3.45
N SER A 206 3.35 3.62 4.60
CA SER A 206 3.74 2.21 4.68
C SER A 206 2.73 1.42 5.49
N LYS A 207 1.88 0.68 4.77
CA LYS A 207 0.80 -0.16 5.28
C LYS A 207 0.79 -1.48 4.53
N LEU A 208 0.10 -2.47 5.11
CA LEU A 208 -0.13 -3.77 4.50
C LEU A 208 -1.62 -4.10 4.54
N MET A 209 -2.09 -4.85 3.55
CA MET A 209 -3.50 -5.21 3.47
C MET A 209 -3.70 -6.56 4.16
N PHE A 210 -4.44 -6.58 5.26
CA PHE A 210 -4.91 -7.86 5.82
C PHE A 210 -5.76 -8.59 4.77
N SER A 211 -5.49 -9.89 4.59
CA SER A 211 -6.18 -10.72 3.61
C SER A 211 -7.70 -10.75 3.88
N ARG A 212 -8.13 -10.62 5.15
CA ARG A 212 -9.52 -10.41 5.58
C ARG A 212 -9.72 -9.04 6.23
N GLY A 213 -9.24 -7.98 5.59
CA GLY A 213 -9.46 -6.59 6.01
C GLY A 213 -10.63 -5.92 5.29
N SER A 214 -11.13 -4.85 5.89
CA SER A 214 -12.19 -3.99 5.33
C SER A 214 -11.92 -3.52 3.90
N LEU A 215 -10.68 -3.13 3.59
CA LEU A 215 -10.29 -2.71 2.25
C LEU A 215 -10.32 -3.85 1.23
N VAL A 216 -9.84 -5.04 1.59
CA VAL A 216 -9.86 -6.20 0.69
C VAL A 216 -11.30 -6.62 0.40
N GLU A 217 -12.16 -6.68 1.43
CA GLU A 217 -13.57 -6.96 1.24
C GLU A 217 -14.26 -5.90 0.36
N LEU A 218 -13.94 -4.61 0.57
CA LEU A 218 -14.48 -3.54 -0.26
C LEU A 218 -14.02 -3.64 -1.72
N LEU A 219 -12.74 -3.93 -1.98
CA LEU A 219 -12.20 -4.11 -3.34
C LEU A 219 -12.88 -5.26 -4.08
N ILE A 220 -13.19 -6.35 -3.36
CA ILE A 220 -13.93 -7.49 -3.91
C ILE A 220 -15.39 -7.10 -4.16
N LYS A 221 -16.10 -6.59 -3.14
CA LYS A 221 -17.52 -6.20 -3.21
C LYS A 221 -17.79 -5.22 -4.35
N SER A 222 -16.96 -4.20 -4.50
CA SER A 222 -17.10 -3.14 -5.51
C SER A 222 -16.56 -3.53 -6.89
N ASN A 223 -15.94 -4.71 -7.04
CA ASN A 223 -15.17 -5.11 -8.21
C ASN A 223 -14.04 -4.14 -8.58
N VAL A 224 -13.54 -3.32 -7.65
CA VAL A 224 -12.37 -2.43 -7.87
C VAL A 224 -11.07 -3.24 -7.90
N SER A 225 -11.06 -4.43 -7.31
CA SER A 225 -9.94 -5.39 -7.35
C SER A 225 -9.41 -5.67 -8.76
N ARG A 226 -10.22 -5.53 -9.81
CA ARG A 226 -9.81 -5.74 -11.21
C ARG A 226 -8.77 -4.72 -11.73
N TYR A 227 -8.58 -3.61 -11.03
CA TYR A 227 -7.66 -2.54 -11.43
C TYR A 227 -6.26 -2.68 -10.83
N ALA A 228 -6.05 -3.63 -9.92
CA ALA A 228 -4.77 -3.83 -9.24
C ALA A 228 -4.44 -5.31 -9.11
N GLU A 229 -3.15 -5.61 -9.10
CA GLU A 229 -2.62 -6.92 -8.76
C GLU A 229 -1.95 -6.87 -7.38
N PHE A 230 -1.82 -8.02 -6.73
CA PHE A 230 -1.31 -8.10 -5.37
C PHE A 230 -0.21 -9.16 -5.26
N LYS A 231 0.81 -8.84 -4.48
CA LYS A 231 1.86 -9.75 -4.03
C LYS A 231 1.58 -10.17 -2.59
N ASN A 232 1.80 -11.45 -2.30
CA ASN A 232 1.81 -11.94 -0.92
C ASN A 232 3.02 -11.37 -0.17
N VAL A 233 2.80 -10.95 1.07
CA VAL A 233 3.92 -10.80 2.02
C VAL A 233 4.33 -12.20 2.42
N THR A 234 5.59 -12.55 2.20
CA THR A 234 6.06 -13.93 2.34
C THR A 234 6.67 -14.22 3.70
N ARG A 235 7.14 -13.19 4.41
CA ARG A 235 7.87 -13.31 5.67
C ARG A 235 7.36 -12.31 6.70
N ILE A 236 7.22 -12.79 7.94
CA ILE A 236 7.09 -11.95 9.12
C ILE A 236 8.36 -12.16 9.93
N LEU A 237 9.04 -11.06 10.21
CA LEU A 237 10.31 -11.04 10.91
C LEU A 237 10.17 -10.20 12.18
N THR A 238 11.04 -10.46 13.15
CA THR A 238 11.12 -9.66 14.36
C THR A 238 12.57 -9.42 14.73
N TYR A 239 12.86 -8.24 15.27
CA TYR A 239 14.17 -7.95 15.82
C TYR A 239 14.20 -8.36 17.30
N HIS A 240 15.08 -9.29 17.64
CA HIS A 240 15.18 -9.85 18.98
C HIS A 240 16.64 -10.17 19.30
N HIS A 241 17.11 -9.79 20.49
CA HIS A 241 18.48 -10.08 20.97
C HIS A 241 19.62 -9.73 20.00
N GLY A 242 19.48 -8.66 19.20
CA GLY A 242 20.53 -8.27 18.25
C GLY A 242 20.35 -8.82 16.83
N ASN A 243 19.40 -9.72 16.60
CA ASN A 243 19.24 -10.44 15.35
C ASN A 243 17.84 -10.26 14.76
N VAL A 244 17.75 -10.38 13.43
CA VAL A 244 16.47 -10.50 12.72
C VAL A 244 16.11 -11.96 12.62
N GLU A 245 14.94 -12.33 13.13
CA GLU A 245 14.46 -13.71 13.17
C GLU A 245 13.13 -13.85 12.45
N GLN A 246 12.92 -14.98 11.75
CA GLN A 246 11.66 -15.28 11.09
C GLN A 246 10.65 -15.87 12.08
N VAL A 247 9.46 -15.27 12.11
CA VAL A 247 8.35 -15.70 12.95
C VAL A 247 7.57 -16.81 12.24
N PRO A 248 7.39 -17.99 12.87
CA PRO A 248 6.60 -19.06 12.30
C PRO A 248 5.12 -18.67 12.14
N CYS A 249 4.60 -18.69 10.92
CA CYS A 249 3.23 -18.23 10.60
C CYS A 249 2.28 -19.39 10.27
N SER A 250 2.82 -20.59 10.01
CA SER A 250 2.02 -21.77 9.70
C SER A 250 2.37 -22.94 10.63
N ARG A 251 1.50 -23.96 10.69
CA ARG A 251 1.82 -25.23 11.36
C ARG A 251 3.14 -25.81 10.82
N ALA A 252 3.33 -25.77 9.51
CA ALA A 252 4.54 -26.26 8.86
C ALA A 252 5.78 -25.46 9.32
N ASP A 253 5.68 -24.13 9.40
CA ASP A 253 6.77 -23.27 9.86
C ASP A 253 7.12 -23.56 11.33
N VAL A 254 6.11 -23.75 12.19
CA VAL A 254 6.31 -24.11 13.60
C VAL A 254 7.03 -25.46 13.68
N PHE A 255 6.65 -26.44 12.86
CA PHE A 255 7.35 -27.73 12.82
C PHE A 255 8.78 -27.61 12.29
N ALA A 256 9.01 -26.82 11.25
CA ALA A 256 10.33 -26.63 10.63
C ALA A 256 11.29 -25.75 11.47
N SER A 257 10.76 -24.90 12.35
CA SER A 257 11.56 -23.96 13.14
C SER A 257 12.59 -24.69 14.01
N ARG A 258 13.86 -24.29 13.88
CA ARG A 258 14.96 -24.76 14.74
C ARG A 258 15.14 -23.90 15.99
N GLN A 259 14.51 -22.74 16.03
CA GLN A 259 14.58 -21.78 17.14
C GLN A 259 13.65 -22.16 18.31
N LEU A 260 12.65 -23.01 18.05
CA LEU A 260 11.68 -23.46 19.04
C LEU A 260 11.93 -24.91 19.45
N SER A 261 11.96 -25.16 20.75
CA SER A 261 11.96 -26.53 21.30
C SER A 261 10.63 -27.23 21.03
N VAL A 262 10.61 -28.57 21.10
CA VAL A 262 9.38 -29.37 20.92
C VAL A 262 8.30 -28.98 21.94
N VAL A 263 8.68 -28.59 23.15
CA VAL A 263 7.75 -28.14 24.19
C VAL A 263 7.14 -26.80 23.83
N GLU A 264 7.94 -25.84 23.38
CA GLU A 264 7.47 -24.52 22.95
C GLU A 264 6.52 -24.62 21.76
N LYS A 265 6.83 -25.45 20.76
CA LYS A 265 5.94 -25.71 19.61
C LYS A 265 4.56 -26.19 20.06
N ARG A 266 4.50 -27.13 21.01
CA ARG A 266 3.22 -27.65 21.55
C ARG A 266 2.48 -26.58 22.36
N LYS A 267 3.18 -25.77 23.14
CA LYS A 267 2.58 -24.67 23.90
C LYS A 267 1.99 -23.61 22.97
N LEU A 268 2.75 -23.17 21.96
CA LEU A 268 2.30 -22.21 20.96
C LEU A 268 1.05 -22.71 20.23
N MET A 269 1.06 -23.93 19.71
CA MET A 269 -0.11 -24.46 19.00
C MET A 269 -1.35 -24.56 19.87
N ARG A 270 -1.21 -24.94 21.15
CA ARG A 270 -2.34 -24.95 22.10
C ARG A 270 -2.86 -23.55 22.38
N PHE A 271 -1.96 -22.59 22.57
CA PHE A 271 -2.33 -21.19 22.79
C PHE A 271 -3.04 -20.58 21.58
N LEU A 272 -2.51 -20.74 20.36
CA LEU A 272 -3.16 -20.22 19.15
C LEU A 272 -4.54 -20.84 18.92
N THR A 273 -4.71 -22.11 19.29
CA THR A 273 -6.02 -22.78 19.23
C THR A 273 -6.99 -22.20 20.26
N SER A 274 -6.55 -21.99 21.51
CA SER A 274 -7.40 -21.41 22.55
C SER A 274 -7.76 -19.95 22.26
N CYS A 275 -6.90 -19.19 21.59
CA CYS A 275 -7.22 -17.82 21.15
C CYS A 275 -8.40 -17.76 20.19
N MET A 276 -8.71 -18.81 19.43
CA MET A 276 -9.83 -18.79 18.47
C MET A 276 -11.20 -18.87 19.16
N GLU A 277 -11.24 -19.29 20.41
CA GLU A 277 -12.44 -19.41 21.24
C GLU A 277 -12.46 -18.28 22.30
N GLU A 278 -13.66 -17.94 22.79
CA GLU A 278 -13.84 -17.09 23.96
C GLU A 278 -14.01 -17.95 25.21
N THR A 279 -13.12 -17.76 26.18
CA THR A 279 -13.12 -18.54 27.43
C THR A 279 -13.32 -17.64 28.65
N GLU A 280 -13.89 -18.18 29.73
CA GLU A 280 -14.03 -17.47 31.01
C GLU A 280 -12.66 -17.05 31.58
N GLU A 281 -11.62 -17.84 31.32
CA GLU A 281 -10.25 -17.52 31.70
C GLU A 281 -9.75 -16.24 31.01
N GLN A 282 -10.01 -16.06 29.71
CA GLN A 282 -9.64 -14.83 29.00
C GLN A 282 -10.39 -13.61 29.55
N GLN A 283 -11.68 -13.78 29.84
CA GLN A 283 -12.53 -12.71 30.38
C GLN A 283 -12.07 -12.22 31.76
N ALA A 284 -11.46 -13.10 32.56
CA ALA A 284 -10.88 -12.74 33.85
C ALA A 284 -9.71 -11.75 33.75
N TYR A 285 -9.11 -11.58 32.56
CA TYR A 285 -8.00 -10.66 32.29
C TYR A 285 -8.41 -9.40 31.53
N TYR A 286 -9.69 -9.21 31.24
CA TYR A 286 -10.14 -8.00 30.55
C TYR A 286 -9.75 -6.74 31.32
N SER A 287 -9.43 -5.67 30.58
CA SER A 287 -8.89 -4.41 31.08
C SER A 287 -7.47 -4.50 31.69
N ARG A 288 -6.89 -5.70 31.86
CA ARG A 288 -5.49 -5.87 32.27
C ARG A 288 -4.58 -5.94 31.03
N PRO A 289 -3.29 -5.59 31.14
CA PRO A 289 -2.37 -5.65 30.02
C PRO A 289 -2.26 -7.05 29.41
N TYR A 290 -2.27 -7.14 28.08
CA TYR A 290 -2.16 -8.41 27.34
C TYR A 290 -0.86 -9.16 27.66
N LEU A 291 0.22 -8.43 27.95
CA LEU A 291 1.49 -9.03 28.38
C LEU A 291 1.35 -9.77 29.72
N GLU A 292 0.54 -9.27 30.67
CA GLU A 292 0.27 -10.00 31.93
C GLU A 292 -0.45 -11.32 31.66
N PHE A 293 -1.44 -11.31 30.75
CA PHE A 293 -2.10 -12.52 30.32
C PHE A 293 -1.11 -13.51 29.69
N LEU A 294 -0.23 -13.07 28.78
CA LEU A 294 0.78 -13.94 28.15
C LEU A 294 1.75 -14.58 29.16
N ASN A 295 2.13 -13.84 30.21
CA ASN A 295 2.99 -14.35 31.29
C ASN A 295 2.33 -15.52 32.05
N ASP A 296 1.03 -15.38 32.36
CA ASP A 296 0.28 -16.39 33.12
C ASP A 296 -0.03 -17.65 32.30
N GLN A 297 0.05 -17.58 30.97
CA GLN A 297 -0.12 -18.74 30.08
C GLN A 297 1.11 -19.67 30.04
N HIS A 298 2.12 -19.44 30.88
CA HIS A 298 3.35 -20.23 30.99
C HIS A 298 4.09 -20.39 29.66
N LEU A 299 4.08 -19.34 28.84
CA LEU A 299 4.83 -19.25 27.59
C LEU A 299 6.25 -18.74 27.89
N GLY A 300 7.26 -19.28 27.20
CA GLY A 300 8.63 -18.79 27.33
C GLY A 300 8.79 -17.41 26.67
N ASP A 301 9.80 -16.65 27.09
CA ASP A 301 10.04 -15.26 26.66
C ASP A 301 10.01 -15.10 25.13
N ASN A 302 10.61 -16.04 24.40
CA ASN A 302 10.63 -16.00 22.93
C ASN A 302 9.22 -16.11 22.31
N LEU A 303 8.35 -16.96 22.88
CA LEU A 303 6.97 -17.09 22.40
C LEU A 303 6.14 -15.86 22.76
N GLN A 304 6.33 -15.30 23.95
CA GLN A 304 5.65 -14.07 24.36
C GLN A 304 6.03 -12.92 23.43
N HIS A 305 7.32 -12.79 23.09
CA HIS A 305 7.84 -11.82 22.13
C HIS A 305 7.17 -11.95 20.75
N PHE A 306 7.09 -13.17 20.21
CA PHE A 306 6.41 -13.42 18.93
C PHE A 306 4.92 -13.05 18.98
N LEU A 307 4.23 -13.45 20.04
CA LEU A 307 2.79 -13.22 20.17
C LEU A 307 2.48 -11.74 20.33
N LEU A 308 3.19 -11.03 21.20
CA LEU A 308 2.98 -9.61 21.46
C LEU A 308 3.34 -8.74 20.26
N HIS A 309 4.55 -8.89 19.72
CA HIS A 309 5.12 -7.95 18.76
C HIS A 309 4.89 -8.33 17.29
N SER A 310 4.67 -9.60 16.98
CA SER A 310 4.63 -10.08 15.59
C SER A 310 3.25 -10.59 15.16
N ILE A 311 2.48 -11.19 16.08
CA ILE A 311 1.14 -11.71 15.80
C ILE A 311 0.07 -10.68 16.18
N ALA A 312 0.01 -10.28 17.46
CA ALA A 312 -0.90 -9.25 17.93
C ALA A 312 -0.49 -7.87 17.42
N MET A 313 0.83 -7.61 17.34
CA MET A 313 1.42 -6.32 16.94
C MET A 313 0.91 -5.15 17.79
N VAL A 314 0.79 -5.38 19.10
CA VAL A 314 0.28 -4.41 20.08
C VAL A 314 1.37 -3.96 21.06
N SER A 315 1.09 -2.89 21.81
CA SER A 315 1.97 -2.42 22.87
C SER A 315 1.87 -3.30 24.12
N PRO A 316 2.90 -3.36 24.98
CA PRO A 316 2.83 -4.11 26.24
C PRO A 316 1.66 -3.74 27.14
N ASP A 317 1.23 -2.48 27.11
CA ASP A 317 0.15 -1.92 27.93
C ASP A 317 -1.25 -2.11 27.33
N THR A 318 -1.34 -2.66 26.11
CA THR A 318 -2.63 -2.85 25.43
C THR A 318 -3.52 -3.80 26.24
N PRO A 319 -4.83 -3.48 26.44
CA PRO A 319 -5.76 -4.36 27.14
C PRO A 319 -5.86 -5.76 26.53
N THR A 320 -6.07 -6.77 27.37
CA THR A 320 -6.08 -8.19 26.98
C THR A 320 -7.11 -8.48 25.88
N GLU A 321 -8.30 -7.90 25.96
CA GLU A 321 -9.35 -8.04 24.97
C GLU A 321 -8.94 -7.51 23.58
N GLU A 322 -8.20 -6.42 23.52
CA GLU A 322 -7.68 -5.85 22.26
C GLU A 322 -6.53 -6.69 21.70
N GLY A 323 -5.63 -7.19 22.57
CA GLY A 323 -4.55 -8.09 22.18
C GLY A 323 -5.06 -9.43 21.65
N LEU A 324 -6.08 -10.01 22.30
CA LEU A 324 -6.75 -11.22 21.85
C LEU A 324 -7.51 -10.99 20.54
N ALA A 325 -8.23 -9.87 20.40
CA ALA A 325 -8.92 -9.52 19.16
C ALA A 325 -7.94 -9.40 17.97
N SER A 326 -6.79 -8.75 18.19
CA SER A 326 -5.74 -8.60 17.19
C SER A 326 -5.13 -9.95 16.80
N THR A 327 -4.83 -10.80 17.80
CA THR A 327 -4.34 -12.18 17.59
C THR A 327 -5.33 -13.01 16.78
N ARG A 328 -6.62 -12.99 17.14
CA ARG A 328 -7.70 -13.69 16.41
C ARG A 328 -7.80 -13.20 14.98
N HIS A 329 -7.74 -11.88 14.76
CA HIS A 329 -7.82 -11.30 13.43
C HIS A 329 -6.64 -11.76 12.55
N PHE A 330 -5.41 -11.71 13.08
CA PHE A 330 -4.22 -12.21 12.41
C PHE A 330 -4.41 -13.68 12.00
N LEU A 331 -4.83 -14.54 12.93
CA LEU A 331 -5.01 -15.97 12.68
C LEU A 331 -6.09 -16.25 11.62
N ARG A 332 -7.20 -15.51 11.62
CA ARG A 332 -8.26 -15.64 10.60
C ARG A 332 -7.79 -15.27 9.19
N CYS A 333 -6.78 -14.40 9.08
CA CYS A 333 -6.22 -13.95 7.81
C CYS A 333 -5.20 -14.93 7.21
N LEU A 334 -4.58 -15.81 8.03
CA LEU A 334 -3.60 -16.78 7.55
C LEU A 334 -4.22 -17.76 6.54
N GLY A 335 -3.45 -18.10 5.50
CA GLY A 335 -3.85 -19.14 4.55
C GLY A 335 -4.91 -18.72 3.53
N ARG A 336 -5.43 -17.49 3.54
CA ARG A 336 -6.42 -17.04 2.53
C ARG A 336 -5.83 -16.97 1.13
N TYR A 337 -4.65 -16.38 0.99
CA TYR A 337 -3.93 -16.23 -0.30
C TYR A 337 -2.47 -16.70 -0.23
N GLY A 338 -1.92 -16.83 0.98
CA GLY A 338 -0.53 -17.18 1.22
C GLY A 338 -0.31 -17.63 2.66
N ASN A 339 0.96 -17.87 3.01
CA ASN A 339 1.37 -18.34 4.34
C ASN A 339 1.25 -17.28 5.43
N THR A 340 1.32 -15.99 5.09
CA THR A 340 1.12 -14.86 6.02
C THR A 340 -0.24 -14.19 5.79
N PRO A 341 -0.69 -13.30 6.69
CA PRO A 341 -2.01 -12.68 6.60
C PRO A 341 -2.04 -11.43 5.71
N PHE A 342 -0.95 -11.08 5.02
CA PHE A 342 -0.81 -9.78 4.37
C PHE A 342 -0.63 -9.85 2.85
N LEU A 343 -1.18 -8.85 2.17
CA LEU A 343 -0.99 -8.54 0.77
C LEU A 343 -0.36 -7.15 0.62
N PHE A 344 0.31 -6.94 -0.51
CA PHE A 344 0.84 -5.65 -0.95
C PHE A 344 0.48 -5.42 -2.43
N PRO A 345 -0.07 -4.26 -2.82
CA PRO A 345 -0.40 -3.98 -4.22
C PRO A 345 0.88 -3.83 -5.06
N VAL A 346 0.87 -4.44 -6.24
CA VAL A 346 1.92 -4.23 -7.24
C VAL A 346 1.90 -2.77 -7.68
N TYR A 347 3.08 -2.16 -7.84
CA TYR A 347 3.30 -0.72 -8.05
C TYR A 347 3.06 0.19 -6.83
N GLY A 348 2.73 -0.36 -5.66
CA GLY A 348 2.67 0.40 -4.42
C GLY A 348 1.26 0.86 -4.00
N LEU A 349 1.18 1.47 -2.82
CA LEU A 349 -0.08 1.82 -2.17
C LEU A 349 -0.82 2.97 -2.86
N GLY A 350 -0.13 3.82 -3.60
CA GLY A 350 -0.72 4.93 -4.36
C GLY A 350 -1.65 4.49 -5.49
N GLU A 351 -1.62 3.21 -5.87
CA GLU A 351 -2.57 2.64 -6.84
C GLU A 351 -3.97 2.50 -6.25
N ILE A 352 -4.11 2.27 -4.94
CA ILE A 352 -5.41 1.98 -4.33
C ILE A 352 -6.37 3.19 -4.43
N PRO A 353 -5.98 4.43 -4.06
CA PRO A 353 -6.84 5.60 -4.30
C PRO A 353 -7.22 5.76 -5.77
N GLN A 354 -6.26 5.57 -6.69
CA GLN A 354 -6.50 5.68 -8.14
C GLN A 354 -7.50 4.64 -8.65
N CYS A 355 -7.50 3.42 -8.11
CA CYS A 355 -8.49 2.38 -8.43
C CYS A 355 -9.91 2.85 -8.10
N PHE A 356 -10.11 3.50 -6.95
CA PHE A 356 -11.41 4.08 -6.59
C PHE A 356 -11.72 5.35 -7.38
N CYS A 357 -10.74 6.20 -7.69
CA CYS A 357 -10.94 7.32 -8.60
C CYS A 357 -11.45 6.86 -9.96
N ARG A 358 -10.89 5.76 -10.49
CA ARG A 358 -11.35 5.14 -11.73
C ARG A 358 -12.78 4.64 -11.62
N MET A 359 -13.15 3.99 -10.52
CA MET A 359 -14.54 3.57 -10.30
C MET A 359 -15.49 4.77 -10.37
N CYS A 360 -15.18 5.85 -9.67
CA CYS A 360 -15.96 7.09 -9.72
C CYS A 360 -16.06 7.64 -11.16
N ALA A 361 -14.95 7.69 -11.91
CA ALA A 361 -14.97 8.18 -13.29
C ALA A 361 -15.83 7.32 -14.23
N VAL A 362 -15.80 5.99 -14.06
CA VAL A 362 -16.63 5.05 -14.85
C VAL A 362 -18.12 5.31 -14.65
N PHE A 363 -18.53 5.73 -13.45
CA PHE A 363 -19.93 6.06 -13.12
C PHE A 363 -20.24 7.56 -13.28
N GLY A 364 -19.44 8.29 -14.06
CA GLY A 364 -19.74 9.67 -14.47
C GLY A 364 -19.15 10.77 -13.58
N GLY A 365 -18.31 10.42 -12.60
CA GLY A 365 -17.56 11.40 -11.81
C GLY A 365 -16.56 12.19 -12.68
N VAL A 366 -16.52 13.51 -12.49
CA VAL A 366 -15.59 14.42 -13.17
C VAL A 366 -14.36 14.63 -12.31
N TYR A 367 -13.18 14.52 -12.91
CA TYR A 367 -11.89 14.63 -12.22
C TYR A 367 -11.06 15.81 -12.73
N CYS A 368 -10.49 16.61 -11.82
CA CYS A 368 -9.55 17.66 -12.18
C CYS A 368 -8.37 17.75 -11.20
N LEU A 369 -7.17 17.42 -11.69
CA LEU A 369 -5.91 17.70 -11.01
C LEU A 369 -5.42 19.12 -11.34
N ARG A 370 -4.52 19.65 -10.50
CA ARG A 370 -4.03 21.05 -10.59
C ARG A 370 -5.17 22.06 -10.55
N HIS A 371 -6.23 21.74 -9.81
CA HIS A 371 -7.44 22.55 -9.74
C HIS A 371 -7.87 22.65 -8.28
N SER A 372 -7.70 23.83 -7.68
CA SER A 372 -8.06 24.08 -6.29
C SER A 372 -9.41 24.76 -6.16
N VAL A 373 -9.96 24.73 -4.94
CA VAL A 373 -11.10 25.54 -4.51
C VAL A 373 -10.59 26.61 -3.57
N GLN A 374 -10.98 27.87 -3.77
CA GLN A 374 -10.52 28.99 -2.96
C GLN A 374 -11.41 29.24 -1.74
N CYS A 375 -12.73 29.11 -1.91
CA CYS A 375 -13.69 29.31 -0.84
C CYS A 375 -15.01 28.55 -1.07
N LEU A 376 -15.73 28.35 0.02
CA LEU A 376 -17.11 27.87 0.06
C LEU A 376 -18.05 29.08 0.15
N ILE A 377 -19.22 28.97 -0.48
CA ILE A 377 -20.33 29.91 -0.33
C ILE A 377 -21.35 29.28 0.62
N VAL A 378 -21.55 29.92 1.76
CA VAL A 378 -22.39 29.42 2.86
C VAL A 378 -23.61 30.32 3.04
N ASP A 379 -24.77 29.70 3.20
CA ASP A 379 -26.01 30.38 3.53
C ASP A 379 -26.10 30.65 5.04
N LYS A 380 -26.27 31.94 5.42
CA LYS A 380 -26.25 32.38 6.83
C LYS A 380 -27.41 31.86 7.66
N ASP A 381 -28.58 31.66 7.04
CA ASP A 381 -29.80 31.28 7.75
C ASP A 381 -29.85 29.77 8.02
N THR A 382 -29.41 28.97 7.05
CA THR A 382 -29.44 27.50 7.12
C THR A 382 -28.13 26.87 7.57
N ASN A 383 -27.04 27.63 7.61
CA ASN A 383 -25.67 27.13 7.86
C ASN A 383 -25.33 25.92 6.95
N ARG A 384 -25.62 26.06 5.65
CA ARG A 384 -25.31 25.08 4.61
C ARG A 384 -24.43 25.69 3.54
N CYS A 385 -23.44 24.92 3.10
CA CYS A 385 -22.67 25.21 1.90
C CYS A 385 -23.58 25.05 0.67
N LYS A 386 -23.70 26.08 -0.16
CA LYS A 386 -24.48 26.09 -1.41
C LYS A 386 -23.62 25.86 -2.65
N ALA A 387 -22.39 26.36 -2.62
CA ALA A 387 -21.49 26.34 -3.76
C ALA A 387 -20.03 26.45 -3.33
N VAL A 388 -19.14 26.20 -4.29
CA VAL A 388 -17.70 26.46 -4.17
C VAL A 388 -17.27 27.46 -5.23
N VAL A 389 -16.20 28.20 -4.95
CA VAL A 389 -15.50 29.03 -5.94
C VAL A 389 -14.16 28.38 -6.25
N ASP A 390 -14.00 27.96 -7.50
CA ASP A 390 -12.79 27.28 -7.94
C ASP A 390 -11.61 28.25 -8.16
N SER A 391 -10.44 27.70 -8.48
CA SER A 391 -9.23 28.45 -8.79
C SER A 391 -9.34 29.40 -9.98
N ARG A 392 -10.35 29.23 -10.85
CA ARG A 392 -10.63 30.08 -12.01
C ARG A 392 -11.69 31.15 -11.72
N GLY A 393 -12.24 31.17 -10.51
CA GLY A 393 -13.31 32.09 -10.11
C GLY A 393 -14.72 31.63 -10.55
N GLN A 394 -14.89 30.37 -10.96
CA GLN A 394 -16.19 29.82 -11.31
C GLN A 394 -16.96 29.41 -10.04
N ARG A 395 -18.21 29.86 -9.92
CA ARG A 395 -19.17 29.38 -8.91
C ARG A 395 -19.75 28.03 -9.35
N ILE A 396 -19.58 27.00 -8.53
CA ILE A 396 -20.08 25.65 -8.78
C ILE A 396 -21.00 25.24 -7.62
N ASN A 397 -22.29 25.07 -7.89
CA ASN A 397 -23.29 24.70 -6.87
C ASN A 397 -23.17 23.22 -6.49
N CYS A 398 -23.37 22.90 -5.21
CA CYS A 398 -23.32 21.53 -4.71
C CYS A 398 -24.21 21.27 -3.49
N SER A 399 -24.74 20.05 -3.37
CA SER A 399 -25.55 19.63 -2.22
C SER A 399 -24.70 19.20 -1.03
N HIS A 400 -23.55 18.58 -1.27
CA HIS A 400 -22.58 18.14 -0.28
C HIS A 400 -21.16 18.54 -0.69
N PHE A 401 -20.33 18.86 0.30
CA PHE A 401 -18.91 19.16 0.08
C PHE A 401 -18.04 18.33 1.03
N LEU A 402 -17.01 17.69 0.50
CA LEU A 402 -16.03 16.93 1.26
C LEU A 402 -14.63 17.45 0.98
N MET A 403 -13.80 17.55 2.01
CA MET A 403 -12.38 17.89 1.85
C MET A 403 -11.48 17.12 2.79
N GLU A 404 -10.22 16.95 2.38
CA GLU A 404 -9.14 16.53 3.28
C GLU A 404 -8.74 17.68 4.24
N ASP A 405 -8.32 17.34 5.46
CA ASP A 405 -7.97 18.30 6.52
C ASP A 405 -6.91 19.35 6.12
N GLY A 406 -5.96 19.01 5.24
CA GLY A 406 -4.97 19.94 4.69
C GLY A 406 -5.56 21.08 3.85
N TYR A 407 -6.84 21.04 3.50
CA TYR A 407 -7.56 22.14 2.85
C TYR A 407 -8.31 23.05 3.84
N LEU A 408 -8.44 22.65 5.10
CA LEU A 408 -9.07 23.48 6.12
C LEU A 408 -8.08 24.51 6.70
N ASP A 409 -8.53 25.75 6.85
CA ASP A 409 -7.74 26.82 7.46
C ASP A 409 -7.54 26.59 8.97
N GLY A 410 -6.36 26.96 9.48
CA GLY A 410 -5.92 26.66 10.85
C GLY A 410 -6.86 27.21 11.92
N ASP A 411 -7.39 28.41 11.73
CA ASP A 411 -8.29 29.07 12.69
C ASP A 411 -9.63 28.33 12.90
N ARG A 412 -9.99 27.44 11.95
CA ARG A 412 -11.23 26.65 11.99
C ARG A 412 -11.01 25.21 12.47
N LYS A 413 -9.76 24.81 12.67
CA LYS A 413 -9.43 23.51 13.26
C LYS A 413 -9.62 23.60 14.77
N LYS A 414 -10.71 23.02 15.28
CA LYS A 414 -10.81 22.73 16.71
C LYS A 414 -9.93 21.53 17.00
N MET A 415 -8.89 21.74 17.79
CA MET A 415 -7.98 20.69 18.23
C MET A 415 -8.07 20.60 19.74
N ASP A 416 -8.91 19.69 20.25
CA ASP A 416 -8.92 19.34 21.68
C ASP A 416 -7.64 18.58 22.08
N THR A 417 -6.95 17.98 21.09
CA THR A 417 -5.66 17.30 21.29
C THR A 417 -4.58 17.85 20.34
N PRO A 418 -3.31 17.89 20.77
CA PRO A 418 -2.21 18.34 19.93
C PRO A 418 -2.02 17.41 18.73
N LEU A 419 -1.65 17.99 17.58
CA LEU A 419 -1.26 17.27 16.37
C LEU A 419 -0.23 16.19 16.70
N ARG A 420 -0.54 14.97 16.30
CA ARG A 420 0.39 13.84 16.35
C ARG A 420 1.02 13.67 14.98
N PHE A 421 2.24 13.14 14.98
CA PHE A 421 2.98 12.84 13.76
C PHE A 421 3.43 11.38 13.75
N LEU A 422 3.61 10.86 12.55
CA LEU A 422 4.28 9.60 12.26
C LEU A 422 5.70 9.93 11.80
N SER A 423 6.67 9.21 12.34
CA SER A 423 8.04 9.26 11.85
C SER A 423 8.18 8.22 10.74
N ARG A 424 8.61 8.67 9.55
CA ARG A 424 8.79 7.84 8.35
C ARG A 424 10.23 7.89 7.88
N ALA A 425 10.73 6.73 7.46
CA ALA A 425 11.94 6.64 6.66
C ALA A 425 11.72 5.72 5.46
N VAL A 426 12.35 6.07 4.35
CA VAL A 426 12.40 5.26 3.12
C VAL A 426 13.85 5.04 2.78
N LEU A 427 14.24 3.79 2.54
CA LEU A 427 15.60 3.40 2.18
C LEU A 427 15.59 2.62 0.87
N ILE A 428 16.57 2.88 0.04
CA ILE A 428 16.95 2.00 -1.07
C ILE A 428 18.18 1.23 -0.59
N THR A 429 18.09 -0.10 -0.53
CA THR A 429 19.20 -0.97 -0.09
C THR A 429 19.60 -1.96 -1.17
N ASP A 430 20.78 -2.56 -1.06
CA ASP A 430 21.33 -3.51 -2.03
C ASP A 430 21.04 -4.98 -1.72
N SER A 431 20.57 -5.28 -0.51
CA SER A 431 20.17 -6.64 -0.11
C SER A 431 19.08 -6.64 0.97
N SER A 432 18.46 -7.82 1.13
CA SER A 432 17.46 -8.09 2.16
C SER A 432 18.05 -8.11 3.56
N VAL A 433 17.29 -7.64 4.56
CA VAL A 433 17.65 -7.64 5.99
C VAL A 433 17.81 -9.04 6.57
N LEU A 434 17.19 -10.04 5.94
CA LEU A 434 17.42 -11.46 6.22
C LEU A 434 17.76 -12.17 4.91
N PRO A 435 19.03 -12.58 4.69
CA PRO A 435 19.41 -13.35 3.51
C PRO A 435 18.61 -14.65 3.41
N GLY A 436 18.18 -15.01 2.20
CA GLY A 436 17.42 -16.22 1.92
C GLY A 436 17.78 -16.81 0.56
N GLU A 437 17.21 -17.98 0.24
CA GLU A 437 17.44 -18.66 -1.05
C GLU A 437 16.83 -17.88 -2.23
N SER A 438 15.72 -17.19 -1.98
CA SER A 438 15.06 -16.31 -2.96
C SER A 438 15.24 -14.85 -2.56
N ASP A 439 15.60 -14.02 -3.53
CA ASP A 439 15.71 -12.57 -3.39
C ASP A 439 14.37 -11.85 -3.60
N GLN A 440 13.35 -12.53 -4.13
CA GLN A 440 12.02 -11.97 -4.42
C GLN A 440 11.04 -12.16 -3.26
N GLN A 441 11.44 -11.80 -2.04
CA GLN A 441 10.60 -11.89 -0.85
C GLN A 441 10.13 -10.50 -0.42
N VAL A 442 8.90 -10.43 0.09
CA VAL A 442 8.34 -9.26 0.77
C VAL A 442 8.25 -9.58 2.25
N SER A 443 8.73 -8.67 3.10
CA SER A 443 8.87 -8.91 4.54
C SER A 443 8.23 -7.80 5.35
N MET A 444 7.50 -8.19 6.39
CA MET A 444 7.11 -7.29 7.48
C MET A 444 8.02 -7.56 8.67
N VAL A 445 8.60 -6.53 9.26
CA VAL A 445 9.53 -6.63 10.38
C VAL A 445 9.07 -5.74 11.51
N THR A 446 8.96 -6.30 12.71
CA THR A 446 8.74 -5.52 13.93
C THR A 446 10.06 -5.34 14.68
N VAL A 447 10.39 -4.09 15.01
CA VAL A 447 11.49 -3.72 15.90
C VAL A 447 10.88 -3.14 17.18
N PRO A 448 10.79 -3.93 18.26
CA PRO A 448 10.25 -3.45 19.54
C PRO A 448 11.05 -2.27 20.10
N SER A 449 10.42 -1.53 21.02
CA SER A 449 11.06 -0.46 21.78
C SER A 449 12.33 -0.96 22.48
N ILE A 450 13.45 -0.27 22.27
CA ILE A 450 14.73 -0.53 22.93
C ILE A 450 15.16 0.79 23.60
N ASP A 451 15.43 0.76 24.90
CA ASP A 451 15.91 1.92 25.68
C ASP A 451 15.03 3.18 25.56
N GLY A 452 13.71 3.00 25.45
CA GLY A 452 12.74 4.10 25.33
C GLY A 452 12.52 4.63 23.91
N SER A 453 13.13 4.01 22.89
CA SER A 453 12.80 4.29 21.49
C SER A 453 11.37 3.86 21.16
N PRO A 454 10.67 4.49 20.20
CA PRO A 454 9.39 3.98 19.76
C PRO A 454 9.53 2.59 19.11
N THR A 455 8.47 1.78 19.17
CA THR A 455 8.39 0.53 18.39
C THR A 455 8.31 0.90 16.91
N VAL A 456 9.23 0.36 16.10
CA VAL A 456 9.31 0.62 14.66
C VAL A 456 8.78 -0.58 13.88
N ARG A 457 7.91 -0.31 12.91
CA ARG A 457 7.53 -1.30 11.91
C ARG A 457 8.29 -1.01 10.63
N MET A 458 8.80 -2.06 10.02
CA MET A 458 9.52 -2.01 8.77
C MET A 458 8.87 -2.91 7.73
N VAL A 459 8.69 -2.41 6.51
CA VAL A 459 8.23 -3.18 5.34
C VAL A 459 9.34 -3.18 4.30
N GLU A 460 9.80 -4.36 3.93
CA GLU A 460 10.83 -4.56 2.92
C GLU A 460 10.17 -5.10 1.64
N LEU A 461 10.36 -4.38 0.53
CA LEU A 461 9.80 -4.67 -0.77
C LEU A 461 10.92 -5.03 -1.75
N CYS A 462 10.80 -6.18 -2.40
CA CYS A 462 11.71 -6.61 -3.46
C CYS A 462 11.25 -6.07 -4.84
N SER A 463 12.14 -6.16 -5.83
CA SER A 463 11.87 -5.67 -7.19
C SER A 463 10.62 -6.25 -7.85
N SER A 464 10.19 -7.47 -7.47
CA SER A 464 8.98 -8.07 -8.03
C SER A 464 7.68 -7.36 -7.61
N THR A 465 7.71 -6.50 -6.58
CA THR A 465 6.57 -5.62 -6.23
C THR A 465 6.42 -4.45 -7.19
N MET A 466 7.38 -4.27 -8.12
CA MET A 466 7.44 -3.18 -9.09
C MET A 466 7.59 -1.79 -8.44
N THR A 467 8.13 -1.73 -7.22
CA THR A 467 8.42 -0.48 -6.49
C THR A 467 9.89 -0.08 -6.52
N CYS A 468 10.78 -0.95 -7.00
CA CYS A 468 12.22 -0.71 -7.11
C CYS A 468 12.87 -1.59 -8.19
N ILE A 469 14.12 -1.27 -8.53
CA ILE A 469 14.88 -1.98 -9.57
C ILE A 469 15.46 -3.31 -9.06
N PRO A 470 15.70 -4.29 -9.96
CA PRO A 470 16.44 -5.50 -9.62
C PRO A 470 17.81 -5.20 -9.01
N GLY A 471 18.19 -5.99 -8.00
CA GLY A 471 19.40 -5.75 -7.21
C GLY A 471 19.24 -4.67 -6.12
N THR A 472 18.03 -4.12 -5.96
CA THR A 472 17.69 -3.25 -4.83
C THR A 472 16.45 -3.73 -4.09
N TYR A 473 16.29 -3.22 -2.87
CA TYR A 473 15.07 -3.33 -2.08
C TYR A 473 14.62 -1.93 -1.68
N LEU A 474 13.31 -1.74 -1.61
CA LEU A 474 12.70 -0.55 -1.03
C LEU A 474 12.23 -0.87 0.38
N VAL A 475 12.80 -0.20 1.37
CA VAL A 475 12.54 -0.46 2.78
C VAL A 475 11.87 0.76 3.40
N HIS A 476 10.71 0.55 4.01
CA HIS A 476 9.95 1.60 4.67
C HIS A 476 9.94 1.38 6.18
N LEU A 477 10.26 2.40 6.99
CA LEU A 477 10.17 2.37 8.45
C LEU A 477 9.10 3.35 8.93
N THR A 478 8.26 2.94 9.88
CA THR A 478 7.21 3.76 10.48
C THR A 478 7.15 3.56 11.99
N CYS A 479 7.05 4.65 12.73
CA CYS A 479 6.67 4.63 14.14
C CYS A 479 5.87 5.87 14.52
N GLN A 480 5.28 5.84 15.72
CA GLN A 480 4.75 7.06 16.33
C GLN A 480 5.91 8.03 16.57
N SER A 481 5.74 9.29 16.18
CA SER A 481 6.78 10.32 16.37
C SER A 481 6.90 10.71 17.83
N VAL A 482 8.14 10.78 18.31
CA VAL A 482 8.51 11.38 19.61
C VAL A 482 9.33 12.66 19.37
N GLY A 483 10.11 12.70 18.30
CA GLY A 483 10.84 13.88 17.82
C GLY A 483 10.88 13.94 16.31
N SER A 484 12.03 14.35 15.75
CA SER A 484 12.20 14.30 14.31
C SER A 484 12.27 12.85 13.83
N SER A 485 11.77 12.59 12.63
CA SER A 485 11.82 11.26 12.00
C SER A 485 13.24 10.70 11.90
N HIS A 486 14.24 11.56 11.70
CA HIS A 486 15.64 11.19 11.74
C HIS A 486 16.06 10.70 13.13
N ASP A 487 15.71 11.41 14.21
CA ASP A 487 16.09 11.02 15.57
C ASP A 487 15.41 9.72 16.00
N ASP A 488 14.15 9.54 15.61
CA ASP A 488 13.37 8.35 15.97
C ASP A 488 13.85 7.09 15.22
N LEU A 489 14.29 7.22 13.97
CA LEU A 489 14.54 6.08 13.07
C LEU A 489 16.01 5.83 12.75
N SER A 490 16.89 6.83 12.80
CA SER A 490 18.33 6.65 12.56
C SER A 490 19.00 5.62 13.47
N PRO A 491 18.59 5.40 14.75
CA PRO A 491 19.16 4.33 15.57
C PRO A 491 18.85 2.93 15.03
N VAL A 492 17.64 2.70 14.49
CA VAL A 492 17.25 1.43 13.87
C VAL A 492 18.02 1.25 12.55
N VAL A 493 18.11 2.30 11.74
CA VAL A 493 18.86 2.27 10.48
C VAL A 493 20.33 1.93 10.73
N SER A 494 20.97 2.61 11.68
CA SER A 494 22.39 2.40 12.02
C SER A 494 22.67 1.02 12.61
N ARG A 495 21.66 0.37 13.21
CA ARG A 495 21.78 -0.96 13.82
C ARG A 495 21.57 -2.08 12.79
N MET A 496 20.64 -1.90 11.86
CA MET A 496 20.26 -2.94 10.91
C MET A 496 20.92 -2.82 9.54
N PHE A 497 21.50 -1.66 9.21
CA PHE A 497 22.07 -1.39 7.89
C PHE A 497 23.45 -0.71 7.99
N GLN A 498 24.20 -0.77 6.88
CA GLN A 498 25.47 -0.06 6.71
C GLN A 498 25.21 1.28 6.00
N THR A 499 25.58 2.38 6.65
CA THR A 499 25.49 3.75 6.09
C THR A 499 26.87 4.36 5.84
N THR A 500 27.95 3.66 6.20
CA THR A 500 29.33 4.09 5.97
C THR A 500 30.00 3.19 4.94
N LYS A 501 31.25 3.48 4.56
CA LYS A 501 31.97 2.69 3.54
C LYS A 501 31.90 1.19 3.88
N PRO A 502 31.67 0.32 2.89
CA PRO A 502 31.48 -1.11 3.12
C PRO A 502 32.69 -1.67 3.86
N ASP A 503 32.43 -2.19 5.06
CA ASP A 503 33.37 -3.04 5.78
C ASP A 503 33.07 -4.48 5.36
N ASN A 504 34.04 -5.14 4.72
CA ASN A 504 33.88 -6.52 4.23
C ASN A 504 33.57 -7.53 5.34
N GLN A 505 33.72 -7.16 6.62
CA GLN A 505 33.36 -8.01 7.75
C GLN A 505 31.89 -7.84 8.21
N ASP A 506 31.25 -6.73 7.84
CA ASP A 506 29.87 -6.45 8.20
C ASP A 506 28.93 -7.07 7.13
N GLN A 507 28.00 -7.91 7.55
CA GLN A 507 27.07 -8.63 6.66
C GLN A 507 25.72 -7.91 6.49
N ARG A 508 25.51 -6.77 7.16
CA ARG A 508 24.27 -6.00 7.06
C ARG A 508 24.11 -5.39 5.66
N PRO A 509 22.88 -5.17 5.17
CA PRO A 509 22.67 -4.54 3.88
C PRO A 509 23.19 -3.10 3.85
N SER A 510 23.70 -2.67 2.70
CA SER A 510 24.14 -1.29 2.49
C SER A 510 22.96 -0.40 2.11
N VAL A 511 22.87 0.77 2.74
CA VAL A 511 21.95 1.83 2.34
C VAL A 511 22.57 2.58 1.18
N LEU A 512 21.85 2.68 0.06
CA LEU A 512 22.24 3.44 -1.12
C LEU A 512 21.72 4.88 -1.04
N TRP A 513 20.47 5.02 -0.60
CA TRP A 513 19.79 6.29 -0.46
C TRP A 513 18.75 6.21 0.67
N CYS A 514 18.53 7.31 1.38
CA CYS A 514 17.57 7.38 2.49
C CYS A 514 16.84 8.72 2.54
N LEU A 515 15.55 8.69 2.87
CA LEU A 515 14.72 9.86 3.14
C LEU A 515 14.03 9.70 4.49
N TYR A 516 14.09 10.72 5.33
CA TYR A 516 13.35 10.85 6.58
C TYR A 516 12.35 12.00 6.45
N PHE A 517 11.14 11.82 6.97
CA PHE A 517 10.16 12.89 7.12
C PHE A 517 9.13 12.54 8.20
N ASN A 518 8.56 13.56 8.83
CA ASN A 518 7.38 13.43 9.67
C ASN A 518 6.12 13.67 8.85
N MET A 519 5.09 12.88 9.08
CA MET A 519 3.77 13.01 8.44
C MET A 519 2.71 13.20 9.52
N ALA A 520 1.78 14.13 9.33
CA ALA A 520 0.65 14.32 10.23
C ALA A 520 -0.16 13.02 10.37
N ASP A 521 -0.46 12.62 11.59
CA ASP A 521 -1.21 11.41 11.89
C ASP A 521 -2.71 11.68 11.80
N GLY A 522 -3.37 11.06 10.82
CA GLY A 522 -4.81 11.15 10.61
C GLY A 522 -5.65 10.57 11.76
N THR A 523 -5.05 9.95 12.78
CA THR A 523 -5.80 9.54 13.99
C THR A 523 -6.19 10.68 14.92
N ALA A 524 -5.40 11.76 14.94
CA ALA A 524 -5.55 12.85 15.91
C ALA A 524 -6.69 13.81 15.58
N LEU A 525 -7.27 13.71 14.38
CA LEU A 525 -8.35 14.57 13.95
C LEU A 525 -9.70 14.05 14.47
N GLU A 526 -10.39 14.87 15.25
CA GLU A 526 -11.82 14.68 15.52
C GLU A 526 -12.58 15.11 14.26
N VAL A 527 -13.23 14.15 13.60
CA VAL A 527 -14.04 14.40 12.40
C VAL A 527 -15.30 15.23 12.73
N GLU A 528 -15.61 15.40 14.02
CA GLU A 528 -16.77 16.12 14.54
C GLU A 528 -16.31 17.30 15.40
N GLY A 529 -17.06 18.41 15.41
CA GLY A 529 -16.80 19.55 16.30
C GLY A 529 -16.15 20.78 15.65
N HIS A 530 -15.63 20.65 14.42
CA HIS A 530 -15.22 21.81 13.61
C HIS A 530 -16.38 22.80 13.41
N ASP A 531 -16.05 24.10 13.32
CA ASP A 531 -17.03 25.14 13.02
C ASP A 531 -17.30 25.18 11.50
N LEU A 532 -18.03 24.16 11.03
CA LEU A 532 -18.30 23.91 9.61
C LEU A 532 -19.81 23.84 9.34
N PRO A 533 -20.24 24.18 8.10
CA PRO A 533 -21.63 23.99 7.67
C PRO A 533 -22.06 22.52 7.76
N SER A 534 -23.35 22.29 7.97
CA SER A 534 -23.90 20.95 8.27
C SER A 534 -23.74 19.90 7.15
N ASN A 535 -23.51 20.33 5.91
CA ASN A 535 -23.28 19.50 4.73
C ASN A 535 -21.83 19.55 4.22
N VAL A 536 -20.91 20.03 5.07
CA VAL A 536 -19.46 20.00 4.83
C VAL A 536 -18.85 18.92 5.71
N TYR A 537 -18.09 18.02 5.08
CA TYR A 537 -17.46 16.88 5.73
C TYR A 537 -15.93 17.00 5.61
N VAL A 538 -15.21 16.42 6.58
CA VAL A 538 -13.74 16.41 6.60
C VAL A 538 -13.24 14.97 6.64
N CYS A 539 -12.27 14.66 5.79
CA CYS A 539 -11.49 13.43 5.83
C CYS A 539 -10.15 13.68 6.52
N SER A 540 -9.65 12.65 7.19
CA SER A 540 -8.29 12.65 7.71
C SER A 540 -7.32 11.95 6.76
N GLY A 541 -6.06 12.38 6.81
CA GLY A 541 -4.97 11.74 6.08
C GLY A 541 -4.60 10.34 6.61
N PRO A 542 -3.45 9.81 6.17
CA PRO A 542 -2.98 8.50 6.60
C PRO A 542 -2.77 8.39 8.11
N ASP A 543 -3.08 7.23 8.67
CA ASP A 543 -2.90 6.93 10.09
C ASP A 543 -1.76 5.93 10.36
N GLY A 544 -1.33 5.87 11.61
CA GLY A 544 -0.26 5.00 12.08
C GLY A 544 -0.60 3.50 12.23
N ASN A 545 -1.78 3.00 11.86
CA ASN A 545 -2.05 1.54 11.92
C ASN A 545 -1.48 0.80 10.71
N LEU A 546 -1.30 -0.53 10.83
CA LEU A 546 -0.81 -1.35 9.72
C LEU A 546 -1.86 -1.53 8.61
N GLY A 547 -3.12 -1.73 9.00
CA GLY A 547 -4.25 -1.95 8.10
C GLY A 547 -4.94 -0.65 7.66
N PHE A 548 -6.16 -0.81 7.15
CA PHE A 548 -6.97 0.24 6.51
C PHE A 548 -8.35 0.40 7.17
N GLU A 549 -8.62 -0.33 8.26
CA GLU A 549 -9.91 -0.41 8.95
C GLU A 549 -10.49 0.95 9.30
N ARG A 550 -9.65 1.86 9.84
CA ARG A 550 -10.11 3.21 10.19
C ARG A 550 -10.51 4.01 8.96
N THR A 551 -9.66 4.02 7.92
CA THR A 551 -9.88 4.77 6.68
C THR A 551 -11.17 4.33 5.98
N ILE A 552 -11.40 3.02 5.86
CA ILE A 552 -12.60 2.50 5.19
C ILE A 552 -13.86 2.74 6.01
N LYS A 553 -13.81 2.55 7.33
CA LYS A 553 -14.95 2.90 8.21
C LYS A 553 -15.29 4.37 8.18
N LEU A 554 -14.28 5.25 8.09
CA LEU A 554 -14.49 6.69 7.97
C LEU A 554 -15.19 7.04 6.66
N ALA A 555 -14.75 6.46 5.53
CA ALA A 555 -15.39 6.66 4.24
C ALA A 555 -16.87 6.19 4.25
N GLU A 556 -17.14 5.00 4.82
CA GLU A 556 -18.50 4.49 4.97
C GLU A 556 -19.37 5.39 5.85
N LEU A 557 -18.85 5.86 6.99
CA LEU A 557 -19.55 6.77 7.88
C LEU A 557 -19.90 8.10 7.20
N ILE A 558 -18.95 8.69 6.47
CA ILE A 558 -19.17 9.94 5.73
C ILE A 558 -20.24 9.72 4.66
N PHE A 559 -20.16 8.62 3.89
CA PHE A 559 -21.15 8.29 2.88
C PHE A 559 -22.55 8.14 3.48
N GLN A 560 -22.70 7.40 4.59
CA GLN A 560 -23.99 7.24 5.27
C GLN A 560 -24.55 8.56 5.81
N LYS A 561 -23.68 9.49 6.24
CA LYS A 561 -24.10 10.85 6.64
C LYS A 561 -24.56 11.70 5.45
N MET A 562 -23.98 11.49 4.26
CA MET A 562 -24.41 12.18 3.04
C MET A 562 -25.70 11.59 2.47
N LEU A 563 -25.80 10.25 2.43
CA LEU A 563 -26.82 9.48 1.72
C LEU A 563 -27.28 8.30 2.59
N PRO A 564 -28.13 8.52 3.62
CA PRO A 564 -28.46 7.50 4.63
C PRO A 564 -29.28 6.31 4.10
N GLU A 565 -30.02 6.50 3.01
CA GLU A 565 -30.89 5.47 2.42
C GLU A 565 -30.17 4.61 1.36
N GLU A 566 -28.93 4.95 1.01
CA GLU A 566 -28.19 4.32 -0.08
C GLU A 566 -27.20 3.25 0.42
N GLU A 567 -26.95 2.23 -0.40
CA GLU A 567 -25.96 1.19 -0.06
C GLU A 567 -24.53 1.67 -0.35
N PHE A 568 -23.60 1.41 0.57
CA PHE A 568 -22.18 1.72 0.38
C PHE A 568 -21.51 0.76 -0.61
N CYS A 569 -21.08 1.30 -1.76
CA CYS A 569 -20.37 0.60 -2.84
C CYS A 569 -21.01 -0.75 -3.25
N PRO A 570 -22.26 -0.75 -3.77
CA PRO A 570 -22.91 -1.98 -4.20
C PRO A 570 -22.16 -2.62 -5.38
N PRO A 571 -22.19 -3.96 -5.52
CA PRO A 571 -21.61 -4.66 -6.66
C PRO A 571 -22.10 -4.07 -7.97
N ALA A 572 -21.21 -3.88 -8.95
CA ALA A 572 -21.64 -3.47 -10.29
C ALA A 572 -22.53 -4.59 -10.87
N PRO A 573 -23.72 -4.27 -11.42
CA PRO A 573 -24.52 -5.28 -12.12
C PRO A 573 -23.69 -5.81 -13.28
N ASN A 574 -23.48 -7.13 -13.33
CA ASN A 574 -22.78 -7.73 -14.45
C ASN A 574 -23.72 -7.67 -15.66
N PRO A 575 -23.35 -7.03 -16.78
CA PRO A 575 -24.21 -6.97 -17.96
C PRO A 575 -24.56 -8.36 -18.50
N GLU A 576 -23.73 -9.37 -18.24
CA GLU A 576 -23.99 -10.77 -18.61
C GLU A 576 -25.09 -11.43 -17.75
N ASP A 577 -25.41 -10.88 -16.57
CA ASP A 577 -26.51 -11.36 -15.72
C ASP A 577 -27.88 -10.82 -16.21
N ILE A 578 -27.89 -9.90 -17.18
CA ILE A 578 -29.11 -9.32 -17.77
C ILE A 578 -29.61 -10.28 -18.86
N ILE A 579 -30.56 -11.15 -18.50
CA ILE A 579 -31.25 -12.01 -19.47
C ILE A 579 -32.16 -11.12 -20.32
N TYR A 580 -31.82 -10.96 -21.60
CA TYR A 580 -32.70 -10.32 -22.58
C TYR A 580 -33.79 -11.31 -23.00
N ASP A 581 -35.07 -10.95 -22.82
CA ASP A 581 -36.21 -11.70 -23.36
C ASP A 581 -36.14 -11.71 -24.91
N GLY A 582 -35.46 -12.71 -25.48
CA GLY A 582 -35.32 -12.82 -26.93
C GLY A 582 -34.28 -13.81 -27.45
N GLU A 583 -33.32 -14.28 -26.63
CA GLU A 583 -32.34 -15.28 -27.06
C GLU A 583 -32.60 -16.64 -26.39
N PRO A 584 -32.71 -17.75 -27.15
CA PRO A 584 -32.71 -19.08 -26.55
C PRO A 584 -31.34 -19.32 -25.89
N PRO A 585 -31.27 -20.04 -24.77
CA PRO A 585 -30.01 -20.25 -24.06
C PRO A 585 -29.00 -20.94 -24.99
N SER A 586 -27.92 -20.24 -25.31
CA SER A 586 -26.75 -20.86 -25.92
C SER A 586 -26.17 -21.84 -24.90
N SER A 587 -26.29 -23.12 -25.20
CA SER A 587 -25.65 -24.21 -24.47
C SER A 587 -24.13 -24.12 -24.64
N THR A 588 -23.47 -23.42 -23.73
CA THR A 588 -22.06 -23.65 -23.36
C THR A 588 -21.95 -23.72 -21.84
N GLY A 589 -22.75 -24.61 -21.24
CA GLY A 589 -22.46 -25.20 -19.94
C GLY A 589 -21.88 -26.57 -20.21
N GLY A 590 -20.59 -26.75 -19.89
CA GLY A 590 -19.97 -28.07 -19.87
C GLY A 590 -20.73 -28.96 -18.91
N GLU A 591 -21.25 -30.07 -19.42
CA GLU A 591 -21.81 -31.15 -18.60
C GLU A 591 -20.68 -31.75 -17.74
N GLU A 592 -20.56 -31.31 -16.50
CA GLU A 592 -19.95 -32.14 -15.46
C GLU A 592 -20.91 -33.30 -15.17
N LYS A 593 -20.65 -34.44 -15.81
CA LYS A 593 -21.25 -35.71 -15.43
C LYS A 593 -20.84 -36.04 -13.99
N GLN A 594 -21.80 -35.95 -13.07
CA GLN A 594 -21.75 -36.69 -11.82
C GLN A 594 -21.88 -38.18 -12.14
N GLU A 595 -20.79 -38.92 -12.02
CA GLU A 595 -20.83 -40.38 -11.89
C GLU A 595 -21.21 -40.73 -10.45
N GLU A 596 -22.46 -41.17 -10.24
CA GLU A 596 -22.81 -41.97 -9.06
C GLU A 596 -22.36 -43.43 -9.28
N PRO A 597 -21.83 -44.11 -8.24
CA PRO A 597 -21.41 -45.49 -8.36
C PRO A 597 -22.62 -46.42 -8.20
N ALA A 598 -22.95 -47.16 -9.24
CA ALA A 598 -23.82 -48.32 -9.16
C ALA A 598 -22.98 -49.58 -9.45
N ASP A 599 -22.75 -50.38 -8.41
CA ASP A 599 -22.80 -51.84 -8.48
C ASP A 599 -22.66 -52.41 -7.05
N GLN A 600 -23.81 -52.77 -6.46
CA GLN A 600 -23.89 -53.70 -5.34
C GLN A 600 -24.11 -55.09 -5.92
N GLU A 601 -23.08 -55.94 -5.87
CA GLU A 601 -23.24 -57.38 -6.05
C GLU A 601 -23.88 -57.98 -4.77
N GLU A 602 -25.13 -58.43 -4.91
CA GLU A 602 -25.80 -59.30 -3.95
C GLU A 602 -25.12 -60.69 -3.94
N GLN A 603 -24.48 -61.04 -2.82
CA GLN A 603 -24.24 -62.42 -2.46
C GLN A 603 -25.41 -62.93 -1.60
N GLN A 604 -26.22 -63.80 -2.20
CA GLN A 604 -27.20 -64.63 -1.52
C GLN A 604 -26.50 -65.86 -0.92
N GLU A 605 -26.67 -66.09 0.38
CA GLU A 605 -26.67 -67.44 0.96
C GLU A 605 -27.84 -67.62 1.93
N PRO A 606 -28.37 -68.86 2.07
CA PRO A 606 -29.78 -69.09 2.38
C PRO A 606 -30.05 -69.35 3.87
N GLU A 607 -31.28 -69.02 4.31
CA GLU A 607 -31.80 -69.32 5.65
C GLU A 607 -31.87 -70.83 5.96
N PRO A 608 -31.72 -71.24 7.25
CA PRO A 608 -32.16 -72.54 7.71
C PRO A 608 -33.58 -72.48 8.31
N LEU A 609 -34.40 -73.45 7.91
CA LEU A 609 -35.64 -73.85 8.57
C LEU A 609 -35.35 -74.49 9.94
N ASN A 610 -35.64 -73.77 11.03
CA ASN A 610 -36.41 -74.15 12.23
C ASN A 610 -36.08 -73.26 13.44
#